data_AF-A0A6H1R481-F1
#
_entry.id   AF-A0A6H1R481-F1
#
_cell.length_a   1.000
_cell.length_b   1.000
_cell.length_c   1.000
_cell.angle_alpha   90.00
_cell.angle_beta   90.00
_cell.angle_gamma   90.00
#
_symmetry.space_group_name_H-M   'P 1'
#
loop_
_entity.id
_entity.type
_entity.pdbx_description
1 polymer ?
#
loop_
_entity_poly.entity_id
_entity_poly.type
_entity_poly.pdbx_seq_one_letter_code
_entity_poly.pdbx_strand_id
1 'polypeptide(L)'
;MILDEAVLGRAVGSNRLMAEQLDQIVKMAARDNIAIRVIPFSAGEHTGLDGGFHLLEFVSSSPVVHLEQRRSGAFLDDPDD
;
A
#
# COMPACT_ATOMS: atom_id res chain seq x y z
N MET A 1 3.56 -2.13 -5.94
CA MET A 1 3.18 -2.14 -4.51
C MET A 1 3.68 -0.88 -3.86
N ILE A 2 2.83 -0.22 -3.07
CA ILE A 2 3.17 0.99 -2.30
C ILE A 2 3.04 0.64 -0.82
N LEU A 3 4.03 1.04 -0.02
CA LEU A 3 4.09 0.78 1.41
C LEU A 3 4.31 2.09 2.16
N ASP A 4 3.74 2.19 3.36
CA ASP A 4 4.11 3.23 4.32
C ASP A 4 5.45 2.86 5.00
N GLU A 5 6.33 3.83 5.24
CA GLU A 5 7.60 3.60 5.94
C GLU A 5 7.40 2.89 7.30
N ALA A 6 6.32 3.21 8.01
CA ALA A 6 5.99 2.62 9.30
C ALA A 6 5.85 1.10 9.24
N VAL A 7 5.37 0.53 8.12
CA VAL A 7 5.16 -0.93 8.04
C VAL A 7 6.47 -1.70 7.99
N LEU A 8 7.58 -1.06 7.57
CA LEU A 8 8.90 -1.68 7.54
C LEU A 8 9.56 -1.72 8.94
N GLY A 9 9.22 -0.75 9.78
CA GLY A 9 9.74 -0.63 11.15
C GLY A 9 8.86 -1.28 12.23
N ARG A 10 7.61 -1.60 11.91
CA ARG A 10 6.68 -2.20 12.88
C ARG A 10 7.07 -3.63 13.19
N ALA A 11 7.56 -3.86 14.40
CA ALA A 11 8.00 -5.18 14.84
C ALA A 11 6.86 -6.22 14.76
N VAL A 12 7.07 -7.26 13.96
CA VAL A 12 6.22 -8.45 13.90
C VAL A 12 7.11 -9.68 14.06
N GLY A 13 6.93 -10.42 15.15
CA GLY A 13 7.79 -11.54 15.50
C GLY A 13 9.16 -11.08 16.02
N SER A 14 10.25 -11.66 15.50
CA SER A 14 11.61 -11.38 15.97
C SER A 14 12.40 -10.49 15.00
N ASN A 15 13.45 -9.83 15.48
CA ASN A 15 14.35 -9.04 14.63
C ASN A 15 14.95 -9.86 13.48
N ARG A 16 15.27 -11.14 13.73
CA ARG A 16 15.75 -12.06 12.68
C ARG A 16 14.67 -12.27 11.61
N LEU A 17 13.43 -12.49 12.03
CA LEU A 17 12.31 -12.66 11.09
C LEU A 17 12.07 -11.38 10.27
N MET A 18 12.11 -10.20 10.91
CA MET A 18 11.98 -8.92 10.22
C MET A 18 13.09 -8.72 9.18
N ALA A 19 14.34 -9.04 9.52
CA ALA A 19 15.46 -8.98 8.57
C ALA A 19 15.25 -9.93 7.38
N GLU A 20 14.81 -11.16 7.63
CA GLU A 20 14.47 -12.12 6.58
C GLU A 20 13.31 -11.63 5.69
N GLN A 21 12.31 -10.96 6.26
CA GLN A 21 11.21 -10.35 5.50
C GLN A 21 11.69 -9.21 4.60
N LEU A 22 12.54 -8.32 5.11
CA LEU A 22 13.12 -7.23 4.32
C LEU A 22 13.99 -7.78 3.17
N ASP A 23 14.78 -8.83 3.43
CA ASP A 23 15.55 -9.51 2.38
C ASP A 23 14.64 -10.08 1.28
N GLN A 24 13.48 -10.63 1.63
CA GLN A 24 12.52 -11.12 0.63
C GLN A 24 11.92 -9.97 -0.18
N ILE A 25 11.60 -8.84 0.45
CA ILE A 25 11.11 -7.63 -0.23
C ILE A 25 12.15 -7.16 -1.25
N VAL A 26 13.43 -7.07 -0.88
CA VAL A 26 14.52 -6.70 -1.80
C VAL A 26 14.65 -7.71 -2.95
N LYS A 27 14.62 -9.01 -2.67
CA LYS A 27 14.67 -10.07 -3.69
C LYS A 27 13.50 -9.99 -4.67
N MET A 28 12.30 -9.64 -4.20
CA MET A 28 11.13 -9.46 -5.06
C MET A 28 11.28 -8.21 -5.94
N ALA A 29 11.76 -7.10 -5.37
CA ALA A 29 11.99 -5.85 -6.10
C ALA A 29 13.06 -5.97 -7.21
N ALA A 30 13.89 -7.01 -7.17
CA ALA A 30 14.88 -7.29 -8.22
C ALA A 30 14.28 -7.90 -9.51
N ARG A 31 12.98 -8.22 -9.53
CA ARG A 31 12.30 -8.74 -10.73
C ARG A 31 11.76 -7.60 -11.58
N ASP A 32 11.93 -7.68 -12.88
CA ASP A 32 11.55 -6.62 -13.83
C ASP A 32 10.07 -6.21 -13.79
N ASN A 33 9.20 -7.12 -13.33
CA ASN A 33 7.75 -6.90 -13.25
C ASN A 33 7.27 -6.47 -11.86
N ILE A 34 8.16 -6.17 -10.91
CA ILE A 34 7.80 -5.81 -9.54
C ILE A 34 8.43 -4.47 -9.15
N ALA A 35 7.58 -3.46 -8.95
CA ALA A 35 7.97 -2.20 -8.33
C ALA A 35 7.45 -2.11 -6.89
N ILE A 36 8.36 -1.88 -5.94
CA ILE A 36 8.03 -1.60 -4.53
C ILE A 36 8.43 -0.16 -4.24
N ARG A 37 7.47 0.64 -3.76
CA ARG A 37 7.67 2.06 -3.43
C ARG A 37 7.31 2.28 -1.97
N VAL A 38 8.11 3.07 -1.28
CA VAL A 38 7.88 3.43 0.13
C VAL A 38 7.49 4.90 0.19
N ILE A 39 6.40 5.21 0.88
CA ILE A 39 6.02 6.57 1.21
C ILE A 39 6.73 6.94 2.52
N PRO A 40 7.62 7.95 2.51
CA PRO A 40 8.37 8.33 3.71
C PRO A 40 7.48 9.07 4.71
N PHE A 41 7.88 9.08 5.99
CA PHE A 41 7.18 9.86 7.03
C PHE A 41 7.03 11.35 6.68
N SER A 42 7.97 11.91 5.91
CA SER A 42 7.95 13.31 5.50
C SER A 42 6.87 13.66 4.47
N ALA A 43 6.21 12.66 3.87
CA ALA A 43 5.15 12.89 2.89
C ALA A 43 3.85 13.43 3.51
N GLY A 44 3.65 13.24 4.82
CA GLY A 44 2.42 13.65 5.50
C GLY A 44 1.20 12.82 5.09
N GLU A 45 0.02 13.44 5.14
CA GLU A 45 -1.25 12.77 4.83
C GLU A 45 -1.33 12.37 3.34
N HIS A 46 -1.79 11.14 3.08
CA HIS A 46 -1.98 10.62 1.74
C HIS A 46 -3.10 9.57 1.70
N THR A 47 -3.69 9.36 0.52
CA THR A 47 -4.82 8.44 0.31
C THR A 47 -4.54 6.99 0.68
N GLY A 48 -3.26 6.59 0.73
CA GLY A 48 -2.85 5.26 1.21
C GLY A 48 -3.12 5.01 2.70
N LEU A 49 -3.47 6.04 3.48
CA LEU A 49 -3.87 5.91 4.88
C LEU A 49 -5.29 5.35 5.03
N ASP A 50 -6.15 5.54 4.02
CA ASP A 50 -7.54 5.09 4.03
C ASP A 50 -7.68 3.57 3.82
N GLY A 51 -6.60 2.91 3.43
CA GLY A 51 -6.53 1.46 3.28
C GLY A 51 -5.68 1.00 2.09
N GLY A 52 -5.53 -0.32 1.97
CA GLY A 52 -4.86 -0.92 0.82
C GLY A 52 -5.67 -0.71 -0.46
N PHE A 53 -4.98 -0.53 -1.58
CA PHE A 53 -5.62 -0.42 -2.88
C PHE A 53 -4.81 -1.08 -3.98
N HIS A 54 -5.49 -1.44 -5.07
CA HIS A 54 -4.89 -1.96 -6.29
C HIS A 54 -5.28 -1.08 -7.46
N LEU A 55 -4.29 -0.57 -8.19
CA LEU A 55 -4.50 0.08 -9.48
C LEU A 55 -4.40 -0.98 -10.59
N LEU A 56 -5.46 -1.11 -11.37
CA LEU A 56 -5.56 -2.01 -12.51
C LEU A 56 -5.58 -1.16 -13.77
N GLU A 57 -4.54 -1.26 -14.59
CA GLU A 57 -4.44 -0.57 -15.87
C GLU A 57 -4.68 -1.56 -17.02
N PHE A 58 -5.43 -1.14 -18.03
CA PHE A 58 -5.86 -1.97 -19.14
C PHE A 58 -5.55 -1.27 -20.47
N VAL A 59 -5.18 -2.04 -21.49
CA VAL A 59 -4.80 -1.50 -22.80
C VAL A 59 -5.96 -0.80 -23.52
N SER A 60 -7.19 -1.26 -23.30
CA SER A 60 -8.37 -0.82 -24.04
C SER A 60 -9.51 -0.30 -23.15
N SER A 61 -9.23 0.01 -21.88
CA SER A 61 -10.23 0.58 -20.96
C SER A 61 -9.58 1.49 -19.93
N SER A 62 -10.37 2.38 -19.33
CA SER A 62 -9.90 3.28 -18.28
C SER A 62 -9.32 2.50 -17.08
N PRO A 63 -8.29 3.04 -16.39
CA PRO A 63 -7.76 2.46 -15.17
C PRO A 63 -8.83 2.34 -14.08
N VAL A 64 -8.76 1.28 -13.28
CA VAL A 64 -9.68 1.01 -12.17
C VAL A 64 -8.88 0.91 -10.87
N VAL A 65 -9.35 1.60 -9.82
CA VAL A 65 -8.80 1.46 -8.47
C VAL A 65 -9.73 0.59 -7.65
N HIS A 66 -9.21 -0.53 -7.14
CA HIS A 66 -9.89 -1.38 -6.17
C HIS A 66 -9.41 -1.04 -4.76
N LEU A 67 -10.32 -0.61 -3.89
CA LEU A 67 -10.03 -0.30 -2.49
C LEU A 67 -10.33 -1.51 -1.61
N GLU A 68 -9.34 -2.03 -0.90
CA GLU A 68 -9.52 -3.12 0.06
C GLU A 68 -10.09 -2.59 1.38
N GLN A 69 -11.41 -2.44 1.44
CA GLN A 69 -12.11 -2.20 2.70
C GLN A 69 -12.42 -3.52 3.39
N ARG A 70 -11.70 -3.86 4.46
CA ARG A 70 -11.81 -5.21 5.08
C ARG A 70 -13.20 -5.57 5.62
N ARG A 71 -14.09 -4.60 5.94
CA ARG A 71 -15.54 -4.76 6.23
C ARG A 71 -16.21 -3.39 6.07
N SER A 72 -17.10 -3.21 5.11
CA SER A 72 -17.70 -1.90 4.75
C SER A 72 -18.33 -1.12 5.91
N GLY A 73 -18.32 0.22 5.77
CA GLY A 73 -19.34 1.13 6.25
C GLY A 73 -19.08 2.56 5.75
N ALA A 74 -19.90 3.06 4.82
CA ALA A 74 -19.87 4.45 4.36
C ALA A 74 -21.28 5.05 4.38
N PHE A 75 -21.39 6.25 4.96
CA PHE A 75 -22.41 7.23 4.58
C PHE A 75 -21.65 8.54 4.36
N LEU A 76 -21.61 9.01 3.11
CA LEU A 76 -21.24 10.38 2.80
C LEU A 76 -22.52 11.20 2.84
N ASP A 77 -22.52 12.24 3.67
CA ASP A 77 -23.46 13.35 3.56
C ASP A 77 -22.68 14.55 3.03
N ASP A 78 -23.19 15.18 1.98
CA ASP A 78 -22.58 16.33 1.32
C ASP A 78 -23.13 17.61 2.00
N PRO A 79 -22.32 18.49 2.59
CA PRO A 79 -22.79 19.63 3.38
C PRO A 79 -23.47 20.77 2.60
N ASP A 80 -23.94 20.53 1.37
CA ASP A 80 -24.76 21.48 0.62
C ASP A 80 -26.30 21.20 0.73
N ASP A 81 -26.75 20.42 1.73
CA ASP A 81 -28.16 20.33 2.17
C ASP A 81 -28.37 20.91 3.59
#